data_AF-A0A062V021-F1
#
_entry.id   AF-A0A062V021-F1
#
_cell.length_a   1.000
_cell.length_b   1.000
_cell.length_c   1.000
_cell.angle_alpha   90.00
_cell.angle_beta   90.00
_cell.angle_gamma   90.00
#
_symmetry.space_group_name_H-M   'P 1'
#
loop_
_entity.id
_entity.type
_entity.pdbx_description
1 polymer ?
#
loop_
_entity_poly.entity_id
_entity_poly.type
_entity_poly.pdbx_seq_one_letter_code
_entity_poly.pdbx_strand_id
1 'polypeptide(L)'
;MSVNQDGVSELRSVWIKTAEQQLFHELEVEYGFPRATCRSLIQLMHEFIDQNYGNLRDDRQVIYHAVSKDEPAGRQLDKIKAVPVRLTVSHPDGSEVLEKKGIQGLRQHKLIRFESEAYAQNGVLSQADVAELLGVSVGTIGRDSREYQMENQVVLPYRGTIHDIDRAITHKRIIIGYYLKNLPTPDISRFKLEISRASFVGIR
;
A
#
# COMPACT_ATOMS: atom_id res chain seq x y z
N MET A 1 -2.77 6.99 26.31
CA MET A 1 -1.66 7.88 25.91
C MET A 1 -2.24 8.97 25.03
N SER A 2 -2.25 10.21 25.50
CA SER A 2 -2.75 11.37 24.75
C SER A 2 -1.93 11.54 23.46
N VAL A 3 -2.59 11.53 22.30
CA VAL A 3 -1.93 11.88 21.03
C VAL A 3 -1.57 13.35 21.11
N ASN A 4 -0.27 13.65 21.06
CA ASN A 4 0.26 15.01 21.14
C ASN A 4 -0.29 15.82 19.95
N GLN A 5 -1.18 16.78 20.20
CA GLN A 5 -1.89 17.53 19.15
C GLN A 5 -0.94 18.30 18.22
N ASP A 6 0.24 18.64 18.73
CA ASP A 6 1.29 19.36 17.99
C ASP A 6 1.86 18.54 16.82
N GLY A 7 2.08 17.23 17.00
CA GLY A 7 2.63 16.37 15.95
C GLY A 7 1.65 16.07 14.81
N VAL A 8 0.35 16.15 15.08
CA VAL A 8 -0.70 15.99 14.04
C VAL A 8 -0.75 17.23 13.14
N SER A 9 -0.58 18.42 13.71
CA SER A 9 -0.52 19.69 12.97
C SER A 9 0.67 19.75 12.01
N GLU A 10 1.85 19.31 12.46
CA GLU A 10 3.07 19.27 11.65
C GLU A 10 2.93 18.33 10.45
N LEU A 11 2.36 17.13 10.64
CA LEU A 11 2.12 16.18 9.56
C LEU A 11 1.09 16.67 8.54
N ARG A 12 0.04 17.38 8.99
CA ARG A 12 -0.94 18.01 8.09
C ARG A 12 -0.29 19.03 7.16
N SER A 13 0.67 19.81 7.66
CA SER A 13 1.40 20.79 6.84
C SER A 13 2.21 20.15 5.69
N VAL A 14 2.75 18.94 5.91
CA VAL A 14 3.47 18.19 4.89
C VAL A 14 2.53 17.72 3.79
N TRP A 15 1.28 17.35 4.13
CA TRP A 15 0.30 16.84 3.18
C TRP A 15 -0.30 17.90 2.23
N ILE A 16 -0.08 19.18 2.50
CA ILE A 16 -0.59 20.29 1.67
C ILE A 16 0.41 20.64 0.55
N LYS A 17 1.67 20.20 0.65
CA LYS A 17 2.73 20.50 -0.31
C LYS A 17 2.66 19.59 -1.54
N THR A 18 1.76 19.88 -2.47
CA THR A 18 1.65 19.21 -3.77
C THR A 18 1.97 20.18 -4.91
N ALA A 19 2.40 19.66 -6.06
CA ALA A 19 2.55 20.42 -7.30
C ALA A 19 1.20 20.99 -7.76
N GLU A 20 0.10 20.27 -7.50
CA GLU A 20 -1.26 20.81 -7.72
C GLU A 20 -1.52 22.08 -6.88
N GLN A 21 -1.18 22.05 -5.59
CA GLN A 21 -1.38 23.20 -4.71
C GLN A 21 -0.43 24.35 -5.06
N GLN A 22 0.79 24.03 -5.48
CA GLN A 22 1.74 25.01 -6.01
C GLN A 22 1.18 25.68 -7.28
N LEU A 23 0.69 24.89 -8.24
CA LEU A 23 0.08 25.39 -9.47
C LEU A 23 -1.17 26.22 -9.18
N PHE A 24 -2.00 25.81 -8.22
CA PHE A 24 -3.14 26.59 -7.76
C PHE A 24 -2.72 27.95 -7.23
N HIS A 25 -1.70 27.98 -6.37
CA HIS A 25 -1.16 29.20 -5.81
C HIS A 25 -0.59 30.12 -6.90
N GLU A 26 0.15 29.57 -7.85
CA GLU A 26 0.70 30.33 -8.97
C GLU A 26 -0.41 30.94 -9.84
N LEU A 27 -1.42 30.15 -10.22
CA LEU A 27 -2.58 30.63 -10.98
C LEU A 27 -3.38 31.71 -10.25
N GLU A 28 -3.55 31.58 -8.93
CA GLU A 28 -4.29 32.55 -8.12
C GLU A 28 -3.49 33.85 -7.89
N VAL A 29 -2.20 33.74 -7.55
CA VAL A 29 -1.39 34.87 -7.07
C VAL A 29 -0.62 35.56 -8.21
N GLU A 30 0.09 34.79 -9.03
CA GLU A 30 0.93 35.35 -10.10
C GLU A 30 0.09 35.72 -11.33
N TYR A 31 -0.91 34.90 -11.66
CA TYR A 31 -1.77 35.12 -12.82
C TYR A 31 -3.13 35.78 -12.48
N GLY A 32 -3.45 35.93 -11.19
CA GLY A 32 -4.64 36.65 -10.73
C GLY A 32 -5.98 35.99 -11.08
N PHE A 33 -6.00 34.68 -11.35
CA PHE A 33 -7.24 34.00 -11.72
C PHE A 33 -8.18 33.83 -10.52
N PRO A 34 -9.51 33.97 -10.72
CA PRO A 34 -10.49 33.62 -9.68
C PRO A 34 -10.36 32.16 -9.27
N ARG A 35 -10.52 31.86 -7.98
CA ARG A 35 -10.38 30.49 -7.43
C ARG A 35 -11.16 29.42 -8.18
N ALA A 36 -12.38 29.72 -8.60
CA ALA A 36 -13.21 28.79 -9.37
C ALA A 36 -12.58 28.45 -10.73
N THR A 37 -11.96 29.44 -11.38
CA THR A 37 -11.22 29.27 -12.63
C THR A 37 -9.95 28.44 -12.39
N CYS A 38 -9.19 28.72 -11.32
CA CYS A 38 -8.01 27.91 -10.97
C CYS A 38 -8.36 26.43 -10.81
N ARG A 39 -9.43 26.11 -10.05
CA ARG A 39 -9.90 24.72 -9.88
C ARG A 39 -10.24 24.07 -11.22
N SER A 40 -10.97 24.79 -12.07
CA SER A 40 -11.42 24.27 -13.37
C SER A 40 -10.24 24.04 -14.32
N LEU A 41 -9.25 24.94 -14.33
CA LEU A 41 -8.04 24.82 -15.15
C LEU A 41 -7.17 23.64 -14.71
N ILE A 42 -6.94 23.50 -13.40
CA ILE A 42 -6.18 22.37 -12.86
C ILE A 42 -6.88 21.04 -13.20
N GLN A 43 -8.19 20.97 -13.01
CA GLN A 43 -8.97 19.78 -13.38
C GLN A 43 -8.82 19.43 -14.87
N LEU A 44 -8.95 20.44 -15.76
CA LEU A 44 -8.77 20.25 -17.19
C LEU A 44 -7.35 19.78 -17.54
N MET A 45 -6.33 20.35 -16.89
CA MET A 45 -4.93 19.98 -17.10
C MET A 45 -4.66 18.54 -16.64
N HIS A 46 -5.19 18.14 -15.48
CA HIS A 46 -5.11 16.76 -14.99
C HIS A 46 -5.77 15.79 -15.96
N GLU A 47 -7.00 16.06 -16.39
CA GLU A 47 -7.72 15.24 -17.37
C GLU A 47 -6.97 15.13 -18.69
N PHE A 48 -6.41 16.24 -19.19
CA PHE A 48 -5.61 16.26 -20.41
C PHE A 48 -4.33 15.42 -20.25
N ILE A 49 -3.64 15.53 -19.12
CA ILE A 49 -2.42 14.78 -18.85
C ILE A 49 -2.73 13.28 -18.77
N ASP A 50 -3.76 12.89 -18.03
CA ASP A 50 -4.15 11.49 -17.87
C ASP A 50 -4.57 10.86 -19.21
N GLN A 51 -5.36 11.57 -20.02
CA GLN A 51 -5.84 11.06 -21.30
C GLN A 51 -4.71 10.88 -22.33
N ASN A 52 -3.70 11.77 -22.31
CA ASN A 52 -2.67 11.79 -23.36
C ASN A 52 -1.36 11.09 -22.95
N TYR A 53 -1.00 11.11 -21.67
CA TYR A 53 0.27 10.60 -21.17
C TYR A 53 0.12 9.45 -20.17
N GLY A 54 -1.13 9.01 -19.91
CA GLY A 54 -1.52 8.08 -18.85
C GLY A 54 -0.39 7.20 -18.31
N ASN A 55 -0.18 7.27 -16.99
CA ASN A 55 0.91 6.70 -16.18
C ASN A 55 1.79 7.71 -15.43
N LEU A 56 1.41 9.00 -15.34
CA LEU A 56 2.12 9.90 -14.44
C LEU A 56 1.97 9.44 -12.98
N ARG A 57 3.08 9.53 -12.26
CA ARG A 57 3.14 9.30 -10.82
C ARG A 57 2.56 10.53 -10.12
N ASP A 58 1.63 10.31 -9.18
CA ASP A 58 1.12 11.37 -8.31
C ASP A 58 2.27 11.95 -7.45
N ASP A 59 2.20 13.23 -7.10
CA ASP A 59 3.16 13.91 -6.22
C ASP A 59 3.49 13.13 -4.94
N ARG A 60 2.50 12.40 -4.41
CA ARG A 60 2.59 11.65 -3.16
C ARG A 60 3.01 10.20 -3.33
N GLN A 61 3.25 9.76 -4.56
CA GLN A 61 3.71 8.41 -4.87
C GLN A 61 5.23 8.35 -5.03
N VAL A 62 5.83 7.17 -4.96
CA VAL A 62 7.22 6.93 -5.35
C VAL A 62 7.28 5.76 -6.32
N ILE A 63 8.27 5.74 -7.22
CA ILE A 63 8.58 4.52 -7.98
C ILE A 63 9.54 3.67 -7.15
N TYR A 64 9.11 2.46 -6.81
CA TYR A 64 9.94 1.47 -6.14
C TYR A 64 10.11 0.25 -7.04
N HIS A 65 11.28 -0.41 -6.99
CA HIS A 65 11.55 -1.61 -7.77
C HIS A 65 11.25 -2.84 -6.91
N ALA A 66 10.04 -3.37 -7.05
CA ALA A 66 9.59 -4.56 -6.34
C ALA A 66 10.01 -5.83 -7.09
N VAL A 67 10.06 -6.97 -6.41
CA VAL A 67 10.29 -8.26 -7.07
C VAL A 67 9.07 -8.63 -7.91
N SER A 68 9.25 -9.16 -9.10
CA SER A 68 8.12 -9.63 -9.92
C SER A 68 7.36 -10.75 -9.20
N LYS A 69 6.02 -10.71 -9.24
CA LYS A 69 5.18 -11.78 -8.69
C LYS A 69 5.37 -13.14 -9.39
N ASP A 70 5.87 -13.14 -10.62
CA ASP A 70 6.09 -14.35 -11.42
C ASP A 70 7.52 -14.92 -11.24
N GLU A 71 8.31 -14.31 -10.35
CA GLU A 71 9.70 -14.67 -10.13
C GLU A 71 9.85 -15.89 -9.20
N PRO A 72 10.44 -17.01 -9.63
CA PRO A 72 10.54 -18.21 -8.79
C PRO A 72 11.39 -18.00 -7.54
N ALA A 73 11.06 -18.72 -6.45
CA ALA A 73 11.82 -18.71 -5.22
C ALA A 73 13.26 -19.22 -5.41
N GLY A 74 14.22 -18.64 -4.69
CA GLY A 74 15.59 -19.17 -4.58
C GLY A 74 16.63 -18.67 -5.60
N ARG A 75 16.33 -17.68 -6.44
CA ARG A 75 17.37 -17.03 -7.27
C ARG A 75 18.35 -16.20 -6.44
N GLN A 76 19.59 -16.13 -6.92
CA GLN A 76 20.60 -15.18 -6.42
C GLN A 76 20.09 -13.74 -6.60
N LEU A 77 20.40 -12.86 -5.64
CA LEU A 77 19.87 -11.48 -5.55
C LEU A 77 20.13 -10.65 -6.82
N ASP A 78 21.22 -10.94 -7.51
CA ASP A 78 21.69 -10.29 -8.74
C ASP A 78 20.88 -10.67 -10.00
N LYS A 79 20.07 -11.73 -9.94
CA LYS A 79 19.27 -12.24 -11.08
C LYS A 79 17.77 -12.12 -10.86
N ILE A 80 17.35 -11.39 -9.84
CA ILE A 80 15.93 -11.19 -9.52
C ILE A 80 15.32 -10.22 -10.53
N LYS A 81 14.26 -10.66 -11.20
CA LYS A 81 13.44 -9.77 -12.05
C LYS A 81 12.70 -8.76 -11.18
N ALA A 82 13.13 -7.50 -11.22
CA ALA A 82 12.43 -6.38 -10.60
C ALA A 82 11.43 -5.74 -11.55
N VAL A 83 10.32 -5.21 -11.02
CA VAL A 83 9.31 -4.44 -11.73
C VAL A 83 9.10 -3.10 -11.03
N PRO A 84 9.04 -1.98 -11.78
CA PRO A 84 8.72 -0.69 -11.19
C PRO A 84 7.25 -0.66 -10.77
N VAL A 85 6.99 -0.24 -9.53
CA VAL A 85 5.64 -0.07 -8.97
C VAL A 85 5.51 1.32 -8.36
N ARG A 86 4.34 1.93 -8.53
CA ARG A 86 3.96 3.19 -7.86
C ARG A 86 3.44 2.89 -6.46
N LEU A 87 4.05 3.48 -5.43
CA LEU A 87 3.65 3.33 -4.03
C LEU A 87 3.24 4.68 -3.44
N THR A 88 2.05 4.78 -2.85
CA THR A 88 1.50 6.02 -2.29
C THR A 88 2.01 6.26 -0.87
N VAL A 89 3.06 7.06 -0.72
CA VAL A 89 3.72 7.33 0.57
C VAL A 89 2.84 8.16 1.51
N SER A 90 2.05 9.07 0.92
CA SER A 90 1.12 9.93 1.65
C SER A 90 -0.28 9.87 1.03
N HIS A 91 -1.28 9.57 1.84
CA HIS A 91 -2.70 9.52 1.42
C HIS A 91 -3.51 10.49 2.29
N PRO A 92 -4.51 11.20 1.75
CA PRO A 92 -5.37 12.12 2.53
C PRO A 92 -5.92 11.52 3.83
N ASP A 93 -6.34 10.26 3.80
CA ASP A 93 -6.91 9.55 4.97
C ASP A 93 -5.90 9.28 6.09
N GLY A 94 -4.62 9.57 5.86
CA GLY A 94 -3.55 9.39 6.85
C GLY A 94 -3.79 10.18 8.14
N SER A 95 -4.40 11.36 8.05
CA SER A 95 -4.76 12.20 9.19
C SER A 95 -5.76 11.50 10.11
N GLU A 96 -6.86 11.01 9.54
CA GLU A 96 -7.94 10.34 10.24
C GLU A 96 -7.47 9.02 10.88
N VAL A 97 -6.67 8.25 10.15
CA VAL A 97 -6.10 7.00 10.68
C VAL A 97 -5.15 7.29 11.85
N LEU A 98 -4.32 8.33 11.75
CA LEU A 98 -3.42 8.72 12.83
C LEU A 98 -4.18 9.13 14.09
N GLU A 99 -5.25 9.90 13.94
CA GLU A 99 -6.09 10.34 15.06
C GLU A 99 -6.80 9.16 15.74
N LYS A 100 -7.37 8.24 14.95
CA LYS A 100 -8.16 7.11 15.48
C LYS A 100 -7.32 5.97 16.01
N LYS A 101 -6.19 5.66 15.37
CA LYS A 101 -5.40 4.44 15.62
C LYS A 101 -3.94 4.70 16.00
N GLY A 102 -3.53 5.98 16.09
CA GLY A 102 -2.16 6.36 16.44
C GLY A 102 -1.13 5.97 15.38
N ILE A 103 0.15 6.10 15.75
CA ILE A 103 1.27 5.92 14.82
C ILE A 103 1.39 4.47 14.32
N GLN A 104 1.04 3.49 15.17
CA GLN A 104 1.03 2.08 14.81
C GLN A 104 -0.05 1.79 13.77
N GLY A 105 -1.27 2.30 13.97
CA GLY A 105 -2.35 2.15 13.00
C GLY A 105 -2.06 2.84 11.67
N LEU A 106 -1.44 4.02 11.69
CA LEU A 106 -0.98 4.68 10.46
C LEU A 106 0.07 3.83 9.73
N ARG A 107 1.01 3.23 10.46
CA ARG A 107 2.04 2.37 9.88
C ARG A 107 1.45 1.10 9.27
N GLN A 108 0.55 0.41 9.97
CA GLN A 108 -0.21 -0.73 9.45
C GLN A 108 -0.99 -0.34 8.18
N HIS A 109 -1.68 0.80 8.21
CA HIS A 109 -2.41 1.31 7.05
C HIS A 109 -1.51 1.55 5.82
N LYS A 110 -0.32 2.12 6.03
CA LYS A 110 0.67 2.28 4.94
C LYS A 110 1.22 0.94 4.45
N LEU A 111 1.54 0.01 5.35
CA LEU A 111 2.03 -1.33 5.02
C LEU A 111 1.06 -2.06 4.07
N ILE A 112 -0.22 -2.11 4.43
CA ILE A 112 -1.24 -2.81 3.64
C ILE A 112 -1.40 -2.17 2.26
N ARG A 113 -1.40 -0.83 2.22
CA ARG A 113 -1.49 -0.09 0.96
C ARG A 113 -0.31 -0.40 0.05
N PHE A 114 0.93 -0.34 0.56
CA PHE A 114 2.12 -0.64 -0.24
C PHE A 114 2.11 -2.05 -0.82
N GLU A 115 1.77 -3.04 -0.01
CA GLU A 115 1.70 -4.44 -0.47
C GLU A 115 0.59 -4.62 -1.53
N SER A 116 -0.56 -3.97 -1.35
CA SER A 116 -1.68 -4.04 -2.30
C SER A 116 -1.37 -3.34 -3.62
N GLU A 117 -0.80 -2.13 -3.57
CA GLU A 117 -0.41 -1.35 -4.75
C GLU A 117 0.68 -2.05 -5.55
N ALA A 118 1.69 -2.61 -4.87
CA ALA A 118 2.74 -3.40 -5.53
C ALA A 118 2.12 -4.61 -6.25
N TYR A 119 1.26 -5.36 -5.55
CA TYR A 119 0.62 -6.55 -6.09
C TYR A 119 -0.23 -6.26 -7.33
N ALA A 120 -1.03 -5.19 -7.29
CA ALA A 120 -1.81 -4.73 -8.43
C ALA A 120 -0.96 -4.39 -9.67
N GLN A 121 0.31 -4.04 -9.46
CA GLN A 121 1.29 -3.69 -10.49
C GLN A 121 2.26 -4.83 -10.83
N ASN A 122 1.90 -6.07 -10.49
CA ASN A 122 2.70 -7.29 -10.72
C ASN A 122 4.02 -7.38 -9.93
N GLY A 123 4.17 -6.54 -8.90
CA GLY A 123 5.29 -6.58 -7.95
C GLY A 123 4.88 -7.18 -6.61
N VAL A 124 5.87 -7.66 -5.85
CA VAL A 124 5.70 -8.11 -4.47
C VAL A 124 6.81 -7.54 -3.62
N LEU A 125 6.44 -7.01 -2.45
CA LEU A 125 7.38 -6.43 -1.49
C LEU A 125 7.75 -7.46 -0.43
N SER A 126 9.02 -7.47 -0.03
CA SER A 126 9.48 -8.18 1.15
C SER A 126 9.20 -7.36 2.42
N GLN A 127 9.20 -8.00 3.59
CA GLN A 127 9.11 -7.26 4.86
C GLN A 127 10.29 -6.31 5.07
N ALA A 128 11.45 -6.59 4.46
CA ALA A 128 12.61 -5.71 4.49
C ALA A 128 12.38 -4.45 3.64
N ASP A 129 11.75 -4.60 2.47
CA ASP A 129 11.43 -3.47 1.56
C ASP A 129 10.48 -2.50 2.28
N VAL A 130 9.42 -3.01 2.91
CA VAL A 130 8.46 -2.19 3.65
C VAL A 130 9.11 -1.55 4.89
N ALA A 131 10.01 -2.26 5.55
CA ALA A 131 10.75 -1.75 6.71
C ALA A 131 11.65 -0.57 6.33
N GLU A 132 12.35 -0.67 5.20
CA GLU A 132 13.13 0.42 4.61
C GLU A 132 12.25 1.63 4.25
N LEU A 133 11.15 1.39 3.51
CA LEU A 133 10.21 2.43 3.08
C LEU A 133 9.58 3.20 4.25
N LEU A 134 9.32 2.53 5.38
CA LEU A 134 8.69 3.12 6.55
C LEU A 134 9.68 3.53 7.66
N GLY A 135 10.97 3.27 7.49
CA GLY A 135 12.01 3.61 8.47
C GLY A 135 11.86 2.87 9.81
N VAL A 136 11.44 1.61 9.79
CA VAL A 136 11.27 0.78 10.99
C VAL A 136 11.98 -0.56 10.86
N SER A 137 12.04 -1.36 11.93
CA SER A 137 12.64 -2.69 11.87
C SER A 137 11.75 -3.71 11.15
N VAL A 138 12.36 -4.69 10.48
CA VAL A 138 11.67 -5.84 9.86
C VAL A 138 10.76 -6.55 10.87
N GLY A 139 11.22 -6.72 12.11
CA GLY A 139 10.42 -7.34 13.17
C GLY A 139 9.16 -6.55 13.53
N THR A 140 9.17 -5.22 13.36
CA THR A 140 7.97 -4.38 13.53
C THR A 140 6.99 -4.59 12.40
N ILE A 141 7.45 -4.58 11.14
CA ILE A 141 6.61 -4.88 9.97
C ILE A 141 5.99 -6.28 10.06
N GLY A 142 6.79 -7.29 10.41
CA GLY A 142 6.30 -8.66 10.56
C GLY A 142 5.28 -8.83 11.70
N ARG A 143 5.39 -8.04 12.77
CA ARG A 143 4.37 -8.00 13.84
C ARG A 143 3.09 -7.36 13.35
N ASP A 144 3.19 -6.15 12.78
CA ASP A 144 2.07 -5.37 12.27
C ASP A 144 1.28 -6.15 11.19
N SER A 145 1.99 -6.78 10.26
CA SER A 145 1.40 -7.63 9.21
C SER A 145 0.69 -8.84 9.80
N ARG A 146 1.24 -9.48 10.84
CA ARG A 146 0.62 -10.64 11.49
C ARG A 146 -0.63 -10.25 12.27
N GLU A 147 -0.56 -9.18 13.06
CA GLU A 147 -1.70 -8.64 13.82
C GLU A 147 -2.86 -8.34 12.86
N TYR A 148 -2.60 -7.59 11.79
CA TYR A 148 -3.62 -7.25 10.81
C TYR A 148 -4.25 -8.48 10.13
N GLN A 149 -3.43 -9.43 9.68
CA GLN A 149 -3.93 -10.66 9.04
C GLN A 149 -4.78 -11.51 10.00
N MET A 150 -4.41 -11.58 11.28
CA MET A 150 -5.18 -12.33 12.29
C MET A 150 -6.50 -11.65 12.63
N GLU A 151 -6.49 -10.34 12.85
CA GLU A 151 -7.68 -9.55 13.19
C GLU A 151 -8.71 -9.56 12.06
N ASN A 152 -8.26 -9.45 10.82
CA ASN A 152 -9.13 -9.32 9.64
C ASN A 152 -9.36 -10.66 8.93
N GLN A 153 -8.70 -11.74 9.36
CA GLN A 153 -8.75 -13.07 8.71
C GLN A 153 -8.40 -13.02 7.22
N VAL A 154 -7.45 -12.16 6.85
CA VAL A 154 -6.96 -11.98 5.48
C VAL A 154 -5.52 -12.44 5.33
N VAL A 155 -5.09 -12.63 4.10
CA VAL A 155 -3.70 -12.86 3.73
C VAL A 155 -3.21 -11.66 2.94
N LEU A 156 -2.08 -11.10 3.36
CA LEU A 156 -1.48 -9.98 2.64
C LEU A 156 -0.56 -10.45 1.48
N PRO A 157 -0.54 -9.75 0.34
CA PRO A 157 0.19 -10.15 -0.88
C PRO A 157 1.69 -9.77 -0.85
N TYR A 158 2.43 -10.20 0.17
CA TYR A 158 3.87 -9.91 0.27
C TYR A 158 4.73 -11.08 -0.22
N ARG A 159 6.02 -10.84 -0.47
CA ARG A 159 6.94 -11.81 -1.10
C ARG A 159 6.93 -13.18 -0.39
N GLY A 160 6.82 -13.19 0.93
CA GLY A 160 6.79 -14.42 1.73
C GLY A 160 5.55 -15.27 1.51
N THR A 161 4.37 -14.66 1.29
CA THR A 161 3.10 -15.39 1.04
C THR A 161 2.97 -15.80 -0.41
N ILE A 162 3.38 -14.95 -1.36
CA ILE A 162 3.27 -15.24 -2.81
C ILE A 162 4.23 -16.34 -3.26
N HIS A 163 5.46 -16.32 -2.76
CA HIS A 163 6.51 -17.25 -3.20
C HIS A 163 6.75 -18.40 -2.21
N ASP A 164 5.88 -18.55 -1.21
CA ASP A 164 5.96 -19.55 -0.13
C ASP A 164 7.36 -19.62 0.53
N ILE A 165 8.03 -18.46 0.60
CA ILE A 165 9.39 -18.31 1.15
C ILE A 165 9.31 -18.26 2.69
N ASP A 166 8.19 -17.79 3.23
CA ASP A 166 8.03 -17.67 4.68
C ASP A 166 7.66 -19.01 5.32
N ARG A 167 8.44 -19.41 6.35
CA ARG A 167 8.06 -20.46 7.29
C ARG A 167 6.83 -20.08 8.14
N ALA A 168 6.34 -18.85 8.04
CA ALA A 168 5.24 -18.32 8.84
C ALA A 168 3.90 -18.87 8.35
N ILE A 169 3.44 -19.86 9.10
CA ILE A 169 2.22 -20.67 9.02
C ILE A 169 0.95 -19.79 9.16
N THR A 170 0.71 -18.83 8.26
CA THR A 170 -0.54 -18.03 8.27
C THR A 170 -1.62 -18.72 7.45
N HIS A 171 -1.29 -19.20 6.25
CA HIS A 171 -2.23 -19.97 5.40
C HIS A 171 -2.76 -21.22 6.09
N LYS A 172 -1.89 -21.99 6.74
CA LYS A 172 -2.29 -23.21 7.46
C LYS A 172 -3.17 -22.91 8.68
N ARG A 173 -2.94 -21.80 9.40
CA ARG A 173 -3.81 -21.39 10.52
C ARG A 173 -5.18 -20.92 10.06
N ILE A 174 -5.26 -20.18 8.96
CA ILE A 174 -6.54 -19.76 8.35
C ILE A 174 -7.30 -21.01 7.87
N ILE A 175 -6.63 -21.93 7.18
CA ILE A 175 -7.20 -23.22 6.75
C ILE A 175 -7.71 -24.04 7.95
N ILE A 176 -6.95 -24.14 9.04
CA ILE A 176 -7.40 -24.81 10.28
C ILE A 176 -8.59 -24.08 10.91
N GLY A 177 -8.59 -22.74 10.90
CA GLY A 177 -9.71 -21.93 11.40
C GLY A 177 -11.01 -22.18 10.63
N TYR A 178 -10.94 -22.35 9.31
CA TYR A 178 -12.10 -22.74 8.48
C TYR A 178 -12.49 -24.20 8.68
N TYR A 179 -11.53 -25.11 8.86
CA TYR A 179 -11.79 -26.53 9.18
C TYR A 179 -12.56 -26.68 10.50
N LEU A 180 -12.19 -25.91 11.54
CA LEU A 180 -12.90 -25.89 12.83
C LEU A 180 -14.32 -25.28 12.75
N LYS A 181 -14.65 -24.57 11.66
CA LYS A 181 -16.01 -24.06 11.37
C LYS A 181 -16.89 -25.07 10.61
N ASN A 182 -16.48 -26.34 10.48
CA ASN A 182 -17.23 -27.44 9.83
C ASN A 182 -17.54 -27.22 8.33
N LEU A 183 -16.65 -26.56 7.59
CA LEU A 183 -16.73 -26.55 6.11
C LEU A 183 -16.18 -27.89 5.55
N PRO A 184 -16.87 -28.53 4.58
CA PRO A 184 -16.46 -29.83 4.06
C PRO A 184 -15.12 -29.79 3.32
N THR A 185 -14.33 -30.85 3.49
CA THR A 185 -12.91 -30.99 3.08
C THR A 185 -12.58 -30.76 1.60
N PRO A 186 -13.48 -31.04 0.62
CA PRO A 186 -13.23 -30.73 -0.80
C PRO A 186 -13.11 -29.22 -1.08
N ASP A 187 -13.84 -28.40 -0.31
CA ASP A 187 -13.80 -26.94 -0.48
C ASP A 187 -12.46 -26.37 -0.04
N ILE A 188 -11.84 -26.93 1.00
CA ILE A 188 -10.52 -26.50 1.51
C ILE A 188 -9.42 -26.67 0.46
N SER A 189 -9.51 -27.71 -0.38
CA SER A 189 -8.53 -27.97 -1.46
C SER A 189 -8.76 -27.04 -2.66
N ARG A 190 -10.02 -26.69 -2.95
CA ARG A 190 -10.39 -25.64 -3.91
C ARG A 190 -9.93 -24.27 -3.45
N PHE A 191 -10.09 -23.96 -2.17
CA PHE A 191 -9.59 -22.72 -1.54
C PHE A 191 -8.07 -22.65 -1.50
N LYS A 192 -7.35 -23.78 -1.38
CA LYS A 192 -5.89 -23.80 -1.50
C LYS A 192 -5.43 -23.41 -2.91
N LEU A 193 -6.19 -23.82 -3.93
CA LEU A 193 -6.01 -23.42 -5.33
C LEU A 193 -6.52 -21.99 -5.61
N GLU A 194 -7.58 -21.52 -4.95
CA GLU A 194 -8.07 -20.13 -5.05
C GLU A 194 -7.21 -19.14 -4.26
N ILE A 195 -6.65 -19.45 -3.09
CA ILE A 195 -5.64 -18.60 -2.43
C ILE A 195 -4.38 -18.52 -3.30
N SER A 196 -4.08 -19.59 -4.04
CA SER A 196 -3.01 -19.64 -5.05
C SER A 196 -3.38 -19.02 -6.40
N ARG A 197 -4.66 -18.71 -6.70
CA ARG A 197 -5.12 -18.23 -8.03
C ARG A 197 -6.01 -16.97 -8.04
N ALA A 198 -6.73 -16.66 -6.98
CA ALA A 198 -7.65 -15.54 -6.84
C ALA A 198 -8.19 -15.44 -5.40
N SER A 199 -7.69 -14.45 -4.64
CA SER A 199 -8.48 -13.55 -3.76
C SER A 199 -7.51 -12.66 -2.97
N PHE A 200 -6.63 -11.97 -3.70
CA PHE A 200 -5.85 -10.88 -3.11
C PHE A 200 -6.75 -9.66 -3.04
N VAL A 201 -7.19 -9.39 -1.81
CA VAL A 201 -7.78 -8.15 -1.30
C VAL A 201 -8.35 -7.21 -2.38
N GLY A 202 -9.66 -7.34 -2.62
CA GLY A 202 -10.47 -6.25 -3.18
C GLY A 202 -10.71 -5.21 -2.10
N ILE A 203 -9.81 -4.22 -1.99
CA ILE A 203 -10.09 -2.96 -1.31
C ILE A 203 -10.38 -1.94 -2.40
N ARG A 204 -11.65 -1.58 -2.52
CA ARG A 204 -12.10 -0.33 -3.15
C ARG A 204 -11.99 0.79 -2.13
#